data_AF-A0A7Y4X338-F1
#
_entry.id   AF-A0A7Y4X338-F1
#
_cell.length_a   1.000
_cell.length_b   1.000
_cell.length_c   1.000
_cell.angle_alpha   90.00
_cell.angle_beta   90.00
_cell.angle_gamma   90.00
#
_symmetry.space_group_name_H-M   'P 1'
#
loop_
_entity.id
_entity.type
_entity.pdbx_description
1 polymer ?
#
loop_
_entity_poly.entity_id
_entity_poly.type
_entity_poly.pdbx_seq_one_letter_code
_entity_poly.pdbx_strand_id
1 'polypeptide(L)'
;MLKGDLTECYATDRASFGLVADLVKDKLGISRQDLMAWAKLTMSPQEEGGEAETEEATLPLEYIGDPTAYLSAIRGPLSPVLSQEALTILKPDLATLFVSDRAAFAVVANLIKEKLGVGRRDLNAGIKPLLNGDDDDSPPLPIARFPELVDLVADEQEVKFLVYSGENGSEPRVETEWQINEQLYFPPAKNLIPWPLPRAEQVLAAYGTDTSASLYADLITYYKNLSELPTDTHYDLLAAFTLHTYTLDFPEVTHSPELVFDAVPERGKSRTGKAMSNVVSRGLRTETLREANIFRWSEDLGATLFFDVLNLWKKAEREKSEDILLNRFEKGSTAARVLYPEKGPFEDTRYFDIFGATIIATNESVHKILDTRCLTISMPPAKKRYDSEPTPELGLPLRERLIAWRAHQMGKPLPEMKKPFSGRFGDITLPLLKVVRRVAPEREKALLNLFVEMEKSRLNEKSRSLEGDILIALLALESEVANGKLPLKKLVEKLNEERTDKEKVTPRFVGSRIRSLGFQLTSRNPASLVWKKELLDSCLISYGIKEPPPTPKISSQSSQPSQSSQENGSKQPEEPPTSESFERNESFERQNTGHGKGYKVEPAEEEPEFHDDAREPYQEEM
;
A
#
# COMPACT_ATOMS: atom_id res chain seq x y z
N MET A 1 -24.16 -7.40 -31.14
CA MET A 1 -24.81 -6.10 -31.38
C MET A 1 -26.07 -6.24 -32.20
N LEU A 2 -26.03 -6.58 -33.50
CA LEU A 2 -27.22 -6.71 -34.38
C LEU A 2 -28.41 -7.55 -33.87
N LYS A 3 -28.20 -8.52 -32.97
CA LYS A 3 -29.26 -9.42 -32.48
C LYS A 3 -30.30 -8.71 -31.59
N GLY A 4 -29.87 -7.81 -30.69
CA GLY A 4 -30.79 -7.08 -29.81
C GLY A 4 -31.71 -6.16 -30.62
N ASP A 5 -31.07 -5.33 -31.45
CA ASP A 5 -31.73 -4.31 -32.27
C ASP A 5 -32.73 -4.91 -33.29
N LEU A 6 -32.46 -6.10 -33.83
CA LEU A 6 -33.37 -6.79 -34.75
C LEU A 6 -34.64 -7.30 -34.06
N THR A 7 -34.54 -7.74 -32.81
CA THR A 7 -35.70 -8.22 -32.04
C THR A 7 -36.59 -7.04 -31.64
N GLU A 8 -35.99 -5.94 -31.17
CA GLU A 8 -36.71 -4.70 -30.84
C GLU A 8 -37.36 -4.07 -32.07
N CYS A 9 -36.66 -4.05 -33.21
CA CYS A 9 -37.20 -3.55 -34.47
C CYS A 9 -38.37 -4.41 -34.99
N TYR A 10 -38.32 -5.74 -34.80
CA TYR A 10 -39.44 -6.63 -35.15
C TYR A 10 -40.69 -6.39 -34.28
N ALA A 11 -40.48 -6.12 -32.98
CA ALA A 11 -41.54 -5.88 -32.02
C ALA A 11 -42.24 -4.52 -32.23
N THR A 12 -41.46 -3.48 -32.56
CA THR A 12 -41.95 -2.09 -32.58
C THR A 12 -42.37 -1.59 -33.97
N ASP A 13 -41.72 -2.03 -35.05
CA ASP A 13 -42.00 -1.56 -36.40
C ASP A 13 -41.69 -2.63 -37.48
N ARG A 14 -42.74 -3.38 -37.85
CA ARG A 14 -42.67 -4.43 -38.87
C ARG A 14 -42.29 -3.92 -40.27
N ALA A 15 -42.51 -2.64 -40.59
CA ALA A 15 -42.14 -2.07 -41.87
C ALA A 15 -40.63 -1.82 -41.93
N SER A 16 -40.08 -1.21 -40.87
CA SER A 16 -38.63 -1.02 -40.72
C SER A 16 -37.88 -2.35 -40.64
N PHE A 17 -38.43 -3.35 -39.95
CA PHE A 17 -37.85 -4.69 -39.94
C PHE A 17 -37.74 -5.30 -41.34
N GLY A 18 -38.73 -5.05 -42.21
CA GLY A 18 -38.70 -5.52 -43.60
C GLY A 18 -37.49 -4.99 -44.36
N LEU A 19 -37.20 -3.69 -44.23
CA LEU A 19 -36.05 -3.05 -44.89
C LEU A 19 -34.71 -3.58 -44.37
N VAL A 20 -34.60 -3.79 -43.05
CA VAL A 20 -33.39 -4.35 -42.45
C VAL A 20 -33.22 -5.82 -42.85
N ALA A 21 -34.31 -6.59 -42.91
CA ALA A 21 -34.26 -7.99 -43.32
C ALA A 21 -33.82 -8.15 -44.79
N ASP A 22 -34.24 -7.25 -45.68
CA ASP A 22 -33.81 -7.25 -47.07
C ASP A 22 -32.30 -6.90 -47.19
N LEU A 23 -31.82 -5.95 -46.38
CA LEU A 23 -30.39 -5.62 -46.32
C LEU A 23 -29.55 -6.79 -45.78
N VAL A 24 -30.04 -7.49 -44.76
CA VAL A 24 -29.38 -8.67 -44.18
C VAL A 24 -29.38 -9.83 -45.17
N LYS A 25 -30.46 -10.02 -45.94
CA LYS A 25 -30.51 -11.01 -47.01
C LYS A 25 -29.45 -10.74 -48.08
N ASP A 26 -29.32 -9.49 -48.53
CA ASP A 26 -28.34 -9.10 -49.54
C ASP A 26 -26.89 -9.24 -49.07
N LYS A 27 -26.61 -8.96 -47.79
CA LYS A 27 -25.25 -8.98 -47.24
C LYS A 27 -24.82 -10.34 -46.69
N LEU A 28 -25.74 -11.10 -46.12
CA LEU A 28 -25.45 -12.30 -45.33
C LEU A 28 -26.16 -13.55 -45.86
N GLY A 29 -27.02 -13.43 -46.88
CA GLY A 29 -27.72 -14.58 -47.47
C GLY A 29 -28.81 -15.20 -46.59
N ILE A 30 -29.17 -14.56 -45.47
CA ILE A 30 -30.19 -15.06 -44.54
C ILE A 30 -31.57 -14.64 -45.05
N SER A 31 -32.51 -15.57 -45.16
CA SER A 31 -33.84 -15.25 -45.66
C SER A 31 -34.64 -14.43 -44.64
N ARG A 32 -35.56 -13.60 -45.14
CA ARG A 32 -36.50 -12.84 -44.30
C ARG A 32 -37.35 -13.74 -43.40
N GLN A 33 -37.70 -14.95 -43.86
CA GLN A 33 -38.46 -15.92 -43.07
C GLN A 33 -37.63 -16.46 -41.90
N ASP A 34 -36.35 -16.75 -42.11
CA ASP A 34 -35.46 -17.22 -41.03
C ASP A 34 -35.25 -16.14 -39.97
N LEU A 35 -35.09 -14.88 -40.37
CA LEU A 35 -35.00 -13.75 -39.45
C LEU A 35 -36.29 -13.54 -38.65
N MET A 36 -37.46 -13.71 -39.28
CA MET A 36 -38.74 -13.63 -38.58
C MET A 36 -38.94 -14.80 -37.59
N ALA A 37 -38.59 -16.02 -38.00
CA ALA A 37 -38.66 -17.19 -37.13
C ALA A 37 -37.72 -17.03 -35.92
N TRP A 38 -36.53 -16.48 -36.15
CA TRP A 38 -35.56 -16.17 -35.11
C TRP A 38 -36.07 -15.09 -34.14
N ALA A 39 -36.59 -13.97 -34.65
CA ALA A 39 -37.13 -12.90 -33.82
C ALA A 39 -38.31 -13.37 -32.96
N LYS A 40 -39.19 -14.22 -33.51
CA LYS A 40 -40.28 -14.86 -32.75
C LYS A 40 -39.79 -15.80 -31.65
N LEU A 41 -38.67 -16.50 -31.88
CA LEU A 41 -38.07 -17.39 -30.88
C LEU A 41 -37.37 -16.62 -29.75
N THR A 42 -36.96 -15.38 -29.99
CA THR A 42 -36.28 -14.53 -28.99
C THR A 42 -37.23 -13.61 -28.22
N MET A 43 -38.44 -13.39 -28.70
CA MET A 43 -39.49 -12.70 -27.95
C MET A 43 -40.03 -13.63 -26.85
N SER A 44 -40.02 -13.15 -25.60
CA SER A 44 -40.61 -13.86 -24.46
C SER A 44 -42.11 -14.09 -24.72
N PRO A 45 -42.72 -15.22 -24.28
CA PRO A 45 -44.13 -15.56 -24.55
C PRO A 45 -45.20 -14.55 -24.04
N GLN A 46 -44.80 -13.41 -23.47
CA GLN A 46 -45.70 -12.43 -22.86
C GLN A 46 -46.28 -11.40 -23.84
N GLU A 47 -45.82 -11.31 -25.11
CA GLU A 47 -46.26 -10.24 -26.03
C GLU A 47 -47.30 -10.66 -27.09
N GLU A 48 -47.76 -11.92 -27.10
CA GLU A 48 -48.91 -12.36 -27.90
C GLU A 48 -50.03 -12.89 -26.99
N GLY A 49 -50.73 -12.00 -26.28
CA GLY A 49 -51.90 -12.36 -25.49
C GLY A 49 -52.82 -11.17 -25.23
N GLY A 50 -54.01 -11.20 -25.82
CA GLY A 50 -55.06 -10.21 -25.53
C GLY A 50 -55.44 -10.20 -24.06
N GLU A 51 -55.71 -8.99 -23.55
CA GLU A 51 -56.12 -8.68 -22.19
C GLU A 51 -57.36 -9.48 -21.78
N ALA A 52 -57.14 -10.59 -21.10
CA ALA A 52 -58.05 -11.00 -20.04
C ALA A 52 -57.58 -10.27 -18.78
N GLU A 53 -58.45 -9.47 -18.17
CA GLU A 53 -58.20 -8.87 -16.85
C GLU A 53 -57.99 -10.01 -15.83
N THR A 54 -56.74 -10.44 -15.67
CA THR A 54 -56.32 -11.23 -14.52
C THR A 54 -56.15 -10.25 -13.37
N GLU A 55 -57.07 -10.28 -12.40
CA GLU A 55 -56.91 -9.58 -11.11
C GLU A 55 -55.49 -9.83 -10.59
N GLU A 56 -54.70 -8.75 -10.52
CA GLU A 56 -53.32 -8.81 -10.08
C GLU A 56 -53.31 -9.15 -8.58
N ALA A 57 -52.69 -10.29 -8.24
CA ALA A 57 -52.69 -10.80 -6.88
C ALA A 57 -52.01 -9.82 -5.91
N THR A 58 -52.73 -9.34 -4.90
CA THR A 58 -52.18 -8.50 -3.82
C THR A 58 -51.89 -9.32 -2.56
N LEU A 59 -50.87 -8.93 -1.78
CA LEU A 59 -50.61 -9.52 -0.47
C LEU A 59 -51.73 -9.19 0.54
N PRO A 60 -52.05 -10.09 1.50
CA PRO A 60 -52.94 -9.77 2.61
C PRO A 60 -52.42 -8.59 3.43
N LEU A 61 -53.32 -7.70 3.87
CA LEU A 61 -52.97 -6.44 4.54
C LEU A 61 -52.27 -6.60 5.90
N GLU A 62 -52.49 -7.71 6.61
CA GLU A 62 -51.87 -7.96 7.93
C GLU A 62 -51.46 -9.42 8.10
N TYR A 63 -50.26 -9.63 8.65
CA TYR A 63 -49.75 -10.93 9.04
C TYR A 63 -49.93 -11.15 10.55
N ILE A 64 -50.65 -12.21 10.94
CA ILE A 64 -51.07 -12.47 12.34
C ILE A 64 -50.28 -13.66 12.93
N GLY A 65 -49.05 -13.91 12.46
CA GLY A 65 -48.18 -14.96 13.02
C GLY A 65 -48.61 -16.41 12.70
N ASP A 66 -49.53 -16.61 11.76
CA ASP A 66 -49.87 -17.94 11.23
C ASP A 66 -49.49 -18.02 9.75
N PRO A 67 -48.35 -18.66 9.42
CA PRO A 67 -47.90 -18.83 8.04
C PRO A 67 -48.93 -19.53 7.15
N THR A 68 -49.70 -20.48 7.68
CA THR A 68 -50.68 -21.26 6.92
C THR A 68 -51.86 -20.38 6.53
N ALA A 69 -52.40 -19.63 7.48
CA ALA A 69 -53.50 -18.70 7.24
C ALA A 69 -53.10 -17.59 6.25
N TYR A 70 -51.90 -17.04 6.42
CA TYR A 70 -51.38 -15.99 5.53
C TYR A 70 -51.23 -16.46 4.09
N LEU A 71 -50.59 -17.62 3.86
CA LEU A 71 -50.42 -18.18 2.52
C LEU A 71 -51.75 -18.59 1.88
N SER A 72 -52.72 -19.04 2.68
CA SER A 72 -54.05 -19.43 2.19
C SER A 72 -54.89 -18.22 1.76
N ALA A 73 -54.61 -17.03 2.29
CA ALA A 73 -55.28 -15.79 1.92
C ALA A 73 -54.81 -15.19 0.58
N ILE A 74 -53.65 -15.63 0.06
CA ILE A 74 -53.10 -15.17 -1.22
C ILE A 74 -53.93 -15.75 -2.37
N ARG A 75 -54.56 -14.86 -3.15
CA ARG A 75 -55.37 -15.23 -4.32
C ARG A 75 -54.59 -14.96 -5.60
N GLY A 76 -54.29 -16.01 -6.35
CA GLY A 76 -53.58 -15.93 -7.63
C GLY A 76 -52.05 -15.98 -7.48
N PRO A 77 -51.32 -16.08 -8.62
CA PRO A 77 -49.87 -16.08 -8.63
C PRO A 77 -49.33 -14.67 -8.33
N LEU A 78 -48.41 -14.57 -7.39
CA LEU A 78 -47.72 -13.32 -7.07
C LEU A 78 -46.61 -13.02 -8.06
N SER A 79 -46.29 -11.74 -8.22
CA SER A 79 -45.04 -11.33 -8.89
C SER A 79 -43.82 -11.82 -8.09
N PRO A 80 -42.63 -11.95 -8.72
CA PRO A 80 -41.41 -12.33 -8.00
C PRO A 80 -41.06 -11.42 -6.82
N VAL A 81 -41.36 -10.12 -6.93
CA VAL A 81 -41.12 -9.13 -5.87
C VAL A 81 -42.03 -9.38 -4.68
N LEU A 82 -43.34 -9.50 -4.90
CA LEU A 82 -44.32 -9.77 -3.83
C LEU A 82 -44.10 -11.15 -3.19
N SER A 83 -43.62 -12.13 -3.96
CA SER A 83 -43.24 -13.46 -3.44
C SER A 83 -42.08 -13.36 -2.45
N GLN A 84 -41.08 -12.53 -2.76
CA GLN A 84 -39.93 -12.31 -1.89
C GLN A 84 -40.29 -11.51 -0.64
N GLU A 85 -41.18 -10.52 -0.76
CA GLU A 85 -41.72 -9.76 0.38
C GLU A 85 -42.50 -10.67 1.34
N ALA A 86 -43.43 -11.46 0.82
CA ALA A 86 -44.17 -12.47 1.59
C ALA A 86 -43.25 -13.44 2.30
N LEU A 87 -42.23 -13.96 1.59
CA LEU A 87 -41.25 -14.86 2.19
C LEU A 87 -40.48 -14.20 3.33
N THR A 88 -40.12 -12.93 3.19
CA THR A 88 -39.38 -12.18 4.23
C THR A 88 -40.21 -12.00 5.49
N ILE A 89 -41.51 -11.73 5.36
CA ILE A 89 -42.45 -11.64 6.49
C ILE A 89 -42.56 -12.99 7.21
N LEU A 90 -42.63 -14.10 6.46
CA LEU A 90 -42.85 -15.43 7.03
C LEU A 90 -41.59 -16.06 7.66
N LYS A 91 -40.39 -15.64 7.28
CA LYS A 91 -39.12 -16.27 7.65
C LYS A 91 -38.93 -16.54 9.15
N PRO A 92 -39.21 -15.60 10.08
CA PRO A 92 -39.04 -15.83 11.52
C PRO A 92 -39.91 -16.98 12.03
N ASP A 93 -41.21 -16.97 11.73
CA ASP A 93 -42.13 -18.00 12.19
C ASP A 93 -41.88 -19.34 11.50
N LEU A 94 -41.41 -19.33 10.25
CA LEU A 94 -40.98 -20.55 9.57
C LEU A 94 -39.74 -21.16 10.23
N ALA A 95 -38.81 -20.34 10.74
CA ALA A 95 -37.68 -20.81 11.51
C ALA A 95 -38.16 -21.45 12.84
N THR A 96 -39.04 -20.77 13.57
CA THR A 96 -39.66 -21.32 14.79
C THR A 96 -40.39 -22.64 14.51
N LEU A 97 -41.18 -22.70 13.44
CA LEU A 97 -41.94 -23.89 13.05
C LEU A 97 -41.01 -25.04 12.63
N PHE A 98 -39.90 -24.74 11.95
CA PHE A 98 -38.92 -25.76 11.55
C PHE A 98 -38.28 -26.48 12.75
N VAL A 99 -38.09 -25.78 13.87
CA VAL A 99 -37.56 -26.36 15.11
C VAL A 99 -38.67 -27.06 15.91
N SER A 100 -39.80 -26.38 16.08
CA SER A 100 -40.86 -26.84 17.01
C SER A 100 -41.78 -27.91 16.43
N ASP A 101 -42.09 -27.88 15.13
CA ASP A 101 -42.98 -28.84 14.47
C ASP A 101 -42.60 -29.04 12.98
N ARG A 102 -41.78 -30.07 12.74
CA ARG A 102 -41.33 -30.45 11.39
C ARG A 102 -42.45 -30.88 10.46
N ALA A 103 -43.55 -31.42 10.99
CA ALA A 103 -44.68 -31.85 10.17
C ALA A 103 -45.47 -30.64 9.69
N ALA A 104 -45.78 -29.70 10.59
CA ALA A 104 -46.40 -28.42 10.24
C ALA A 104 -45.52 -27.62 9.26
N PHE A 105 -44.21 -27.56 9.50
CA PHE A 105 -43.28 -26.91 8.58
C PHE A 105 -43.33 -27.51 7.17
N ALA A 106 -43.41 -28.85 7.04
CA ALA A 106 -43.49 -29.50 5.74
C ALA A 106 -44.77 -29.12 4.97
N VAL A 107 -45.89 -28.96 5.68
CA VAL A 107 -47.16 -28.50 5.10
C VAL A 107 -47.00 -27.05 4.59
N VAL A 108 -46.47 -26.16 5.42
CA VAL A 108 -46.27 -24.75 5.05
C VAL A 108 -45.25 -24.60 3.91
N ALA A 109 -44.17 -25.39 3.90
CA ALA A 109 -43.19 -25.39 2.82
C ALA A 109 -43.80 -25.78 1.46
N ASN A 110 -44.79 -26.68 1.45
CA ASN A 110 -45.51 -27.02 0.22
C ASN A 110 -46.40 -25.86 -0.23
N LEU A 111 -47.06 -25.16 0.70
CA LEU A 111 -47.85 -23.95 0.40
C LEU A 111 -46.96 -22.82 -0.14
N ILE A 112 -45.77 -22.62 0.41
CA ILE A 112 -44.79 -21.64 -0.10
C ILE A 112 -44.38 -21.98 -1.53
N LYS A 113 -44.12 -23.25 -1.83
CA LYS A 113 -43.80 -23.69 -3.19
C LYS A 113 -44.97 -23.42 -4.15
N GLU A 114 -46.20 -23.68 -3.73
CA GLU A 114 -47.40 -23.47 -4.54
C GLU A 114 -47.70 -21.99 -4.76
N LYS A 115 -47.66 -21.17 -3.70
CA LYS A 115 -48.11 -19.77 -3.70
C LYS A 115 -47.02 -18.77 -4.09
N LEU A 116 -45.77 -19.04 -3.69
CA LEU A 116 -44.64 -18.12 -3.87
C LEU A 116 -43.61 -18.65 -4.89
N GLY A 117 -43.75 -19.89 -5.38
CA GLY A 117 -42.81 -20.50 -6.31
C GLY A 117 -41.45 -20.86 -5.71
N VAL A 118 -41.26 -20.75 -4.40
CA VAL A 118 -39.98 -20.97 -3.74
C VAL A 118 -39.80 -22.44 -3.39
N GLY A 119 -38.74 -23.06 -3.92
CA GLY A 119 -38.43 -24.46 -3.66
C GLY A 119 -38.04 -24.71 -2.21
N ARG A 120 -38.36 -25.91 -1.69
CA ARG A 120 -38.02 -26.31 -0.30
C ARG A 120 -36.51 -26.20 0.00
N ARG A 121 -35.64 -26.40 -1.00
CA ARG A 121 -34.19 -26.25 -0.86
C ARG A 121 -33.80 -24.80 -0.56
N ASP A 122 -34.33 -23.86 -1.35
CA ASP A 122 -34.04 -22.43 -1.21
C ASP A 122 -34.68 -21.87 0.07
N LEU A 123 -35.88 -22.35 0.40
CA LEU A 123 -36.54 -22.07 1.67
C LEU A 123 -35.68 -22.50 2.87
N ASN A 124 -35.19 -23.74 2.87
CA ASN A 124 -34.30 -24.24 3.93
C ASN A 124 -33.00 -23.44 3.99
N ALA A 125 -32.42 -23.05 2.85
CA ALA A 125 -31.21 -22.24 2.79
C ALA A 125 -31.43 -20.84 3.39
N GLY A 126 -32.60 -20.24 3.17
CA GLY A 126 -32.96 -18.93 3.72
C GLY A 126 -33.35 -18.94 5.20
N ILE A 127 -33.83 -20.07 5.72
CA ILE A 127 -34.20 -20.24 7.15
C ILE A 127 -32.99 -20.62 8.00
N LYS A 128 -32.04 -21.38 7.45
CA LYS A 128 -30.86 -21.88 8.18
C LYS A 128 -30.08 -20.81 8.95
N PRO A 129 -29.85 -19.58 8.42
CA PRO A 129 -29.19 -18.51 9.17
C PRO A 129 -29.96 -18.06 10.42
N LEU A 130 -31.30 -18.15 10.42
CA LEU A 130 -32.17 -17.76 11.54
C LEU A 130 -32.27 -18.85 12.61
N LEU A 131 -32.08 -20.11 12.23
CA LEU A 131 -32.05 -21.25 13.16
C LEU A 131 -30.78 -21.29 13.99
N ASN A 132 -29.71 -20.68 13.48
CA ASN A 132 -28.44 -20.55 14.17
C ASN A 132 -28.41 -19.32 15.08
N GLY A 133 -29.58 -18.82 15.51
CA GLY A 133 -29.66 -17.80 16.55
C GLY A 133 -29.07 -18.36 17.85
N ASP A 134 -28.01 -17.70 18.31
CA ASP A 134 -27.36 -17.81 19.63
C ASP A 134 -26.43 -18.99 19.92
N ASP A 135 -26.17 -19.90 18.98
CA ASP A 135 -24.95 -20.73 19.00
C ASP A 135 -24.02 -20.21 17.90
N ASP A 136 -23.25 -19.16 18.24
CA ASP A 136 -22.19 -18.60 17.40
C ASP A 136 -21.00 -19.57 17.32
N ASP A 137 -21.25 -20.76 16.78
CA ASP A 137 -20.27 -21.75 16.34
C ASP A 137 -19.67 -21.32 14.99
N SER A 138 -19.66 -20.01 14.70
CA SER A 138 -18.90 -19.44 13.59
C SER A 138 -17.44 -19.85 13.80
N PRO A 139 -16.86 -20.65 12.89
CA PRO A 139 -15.54 -21.18 13.10
C PRO A 139 -14.58 -20.01 13.34
N PRO A 140 -13.72 -20.10 14.37
CA PRO A 140 -12.83 -19.02 14.70
C PRO A 140 -12.07 -18.50 13.48
N LEU A 141 -12.09 -17.19 13.29
CA LEU A 141 -11.46 -16.57 12.13
C LEU A 141 -9.98 -16.27 12.41
N PRO A 142 -9.07 -16.66 11.51
CA PRO A 142 -7.68 -16.27 11.65
C PRO A 142 -7.51 -14.77 11.40
N ILE A 143 -6.74 -14.09 12.24
CA ILE A 143 -6.42 -12.67 12.08
C ILE A 143 -4.96 -12.40 12.42
N ALA A 144 -4.32 -11.47 11.72
CA ALA A 144 -2.97 -11.03 12.04
C ALA A 144 -2.86 -9.52 12.30
N ARG A 145 -3.98 -8.78 12.33
CA ARG A 145 -3.98 -7.32 12.53
C ARG A 145 -5.19 -6.90 13.36
N PHE A 146 -4.92 -6.23 14.46
CA PHE A 146 -5.91 -5.51 15.28
C PHE A 146 -5.18 -4.48 16.15
N PRO A 147 -5.87 -3.43 16.67
CA PRO A 147 -5.22 -2.29 17.29
C PRO A 147 -4.31 -2.61 18.49
N GLU A 148 -4.66 -3.61 19.30
CA GLU A 148 -3.92 -4.02 20.50
C GLU A 148 -2.77 -4.98 20.20
N LEU A 149 -2.66 -5.47 18.96
CA LEU A 149 -1.63 -6.42 18.57
C LEU A 149 -0.27 -5.73 18.46
N VAL A 150 0.69 -6.18 19.28
CA VAL A 150 2.09 -5.86 19.08
C VAL A 150 2.59 -6.64 17.85
N ASP A 151 2.57 -7.97 17.88
CA ASP A 151 2.84 -8.82 16.70
C ASP A 151 2.47 -10.28 16.96
N LEU A 152 2.66 -11.15 15.96
CA LEU A 152 2.65 -12.61 16.12
C LEU A 152 4.00 -13.11 16.64
N VAL A 153 3.96 -14.03 17.61
CA VAL A 153 5.14 -14.64 18.22
C VAL A 153 5.05 -16.15 18.21
N ALA A 154 6.20 -16.82 18.27
CA ALA A 154 6.29 -18.25 18.51
C ALA A 154 6.46 -18.53 20.01
N ASP A 155 5.64 -19.43 20.53
CA ASP A 155 5.73 -19.93 21.90
C ASP A 155 5.45 -21.44 21.90
N GLU A 156 6.38 -22.24 22.41
CA GLU A 156 6.31 -23.71 22.39
C GLU A 156 5.95 -24.34 21.02
N GLN A 157 6.44 -23.74 19.92
CA GLN A 157 6.17 -24.09 18.51
C GLN A 157 4.80 -23.65 17.95
N GLU A 158 3.92 -23.11 18.77
CA GLU A 158 2.64 -22.53 18.37
C GLU A 158 2.78 -21.05 18.01
N VAL A 159 1.84 -20.56 17.20
CA VAL A 159 1.71 -19.12 16.88
C VAL A 159 0.77 -18.52 17.91
N LYS A 160 1.22 -17.47 18.60
CA LYS A 160 0.43 -16.74 19.59
C LYS A 160 0.42 -15.24 19.28
N PHE A 161 -0.57 -14.54 19.82
CA PHE A 161 -0.60 -13.08 19.82
C PHE A 161 0.30 -12.53 20.91
N LEU A 162 1.11 -11.53 20.61
CA LEU A 162 1.67 -10.65 21.62
C LEU A 162 0.85 -9.37 21.63
N VAL A 163 0.12 -9.10 22.72
CA VAL A 163 -0.83 -7.99 22.82
C VAL A 163 -0.41 -6.98 23.88
N TYR A 164 -0.86 -5.75 23.71
CA TYR A 164 -0.69 -4.67 24.68
C TYR A 164 -2.05 -3.98 24.91
N SER A 165 -2.74 -4.33 26.00
CA SER A 165 -4.03 -3.73 26.37
C SER A 165 -3.87 -2.75 27.53
N GLY A 166 -4.13 -1.47 27.25
CA GLY A 166 -4.02 -0.38 28.22
C GLY A 166 -5.04 -0.43 29.36
N GLU A 167 -6.07 -1.27 29.28
CA GLU A 167 -7.11 -1.35 30.31
C GLU A 167 -6.68 -2.18 31.54
N ASN A 168 -5.74 -3.13 31.39
CA ASN A 168 -5.38 -4.07 32.45
C ASN A 168 -3.87 -4.39 32.58
N GLY A 169 -2.97 -3.82 31.77
CA GLY A 169 -1.53 -4.11 31.88
C GLY A 169 -0.62 -3.03 31.31
N SER A 170 0.39 -2.64 32.10
CA SER A 170 1.53 -1.83 31.65
C SER A 170 2.55 -2.64 30.83
N GLU A 171 2.28 -3.92 30.57
CA GLU A 171 3.23 -4.90 30.05
C GLU A 171 2.59 -5.78 28.96
N PRO A 172 3.38 -6.21 27.95
CA PRO A 172 2.90 -7.09 26.88
C PRO A 172 2.57 -8.50 27.39
N ARG A 173 1.55 -9.13 26.80
CA ARG A 173 1.07 -10.49 27.16
C ARG A 173 1.01 -11.39 25.94
N VAL A 174 1.18 -12.69 26.17
CA VAL A 174 1.09 -13.72 25.12
C VAL A 174 -0.27 -14.41 25.25
N GLU A 175 -1.09 -14.32 24.20
CA GLU A 175 -2.46 -14.83 24.18
C GLU A 175 -2.66 -15.81 23.02
N THR A 176 -3.47 -16.84 23.21
CA THR A 176 -3.80 -17.84 22.19
C THR A 176 -4.99 -17.43 21.31
N GLU A 177 -5.83 -16.54 21.81
CA GLU A 177 -7.04 -16.06 21.18
C GLU A 177 -7.30 -14.60 21.56
N TRP A 178 -8.12 -13.90 20.78
CA TRP A 178 -8.48 -12.51 21.03
C TRP A 178 -9.92 -12.23 20.62
N GLN A 179 -10.65 -11.47 21.42
CA GLN A 179 -12.06 -11.15 21.16
C GLN A 179 -12.20 -9.70 20.66
N ILE A 180 -12.89 -9.51 19.54
CA ILE A 180 -13.18 -8.19 18.96
C ILE A 180 -14.66 -8.15 18.58
N ASN A 181 -15.43 -7.25 19.19
CA ASN A 181 -16.88 -7.13 18.96
C ASN A 181 -17.61 -8.48 19.11
N GLU A 182 -17.39 -9.15 20.24
CA GLU A 182 -17.96 -10.46 20.59
C GLU A 182 -17.45 -11.66 19.76
N GLN A 183 -16.84 -11.43 18.58
CA GLN A 183 -16.22 -12.46 17.76
C GLN A 183 -14.85 -12.90 18.30
N LEU A 184 -14.64 -14.21 18.41
CA LEU A 184 -13.35 -14.80 18.78
C LEU A 184 -12.45 -15.02 17.55
N TYR A 185 -11.18 -14.64 17.68
CA TYR A 185 -10.15 -14.75 16.65
C TYR A 185 -8.91 -15.50 17.13
N PHE A 186 -8.22 -16.14 16.20
CA PHE A 186 -7.00 -16.91 16.46
C PHE A 186 -5.85 -16.46 15.56
N PRO A 187 -4.59 -16.68 15.96
CA PRO A 187 -3.46 -16.44 15.08
C PRO A 187 -3.54 -17.31 13.82
N PRO A 188 -3.04 -16.85 12.66
CA PRO A 188 -2.99 -17.69 11.47
C PRO A 188 -2.08 -18.88 11.71
N ALA A 189 -2.40 -20.01 11.10
CA ALA A 189 -1.56 -21.20 11.16
C ALA A 189 -0.13 -20.90 10.67
N LYS A 190 0.86 -21.52 11.31
CA LYS A 190 2.29 -21.27 11.05
C LYS A 190 2.70 -21.41 9.59
N ASN A 191 2.09 -22.34 8.85
CA ASN A 191 2.36 -22.56 7.43
C ASN A 191 1.88 -21.42 6.50
N LEU A 192 1.03 -20.53 7.00
CA LEU A 192 0.55 -19.33 6.29
C LEU A 192 1.45 -18.11 6.53
N ILE A 193 2.44 -18.21 7.43
CA ILE A 193 3.32 -17.12 7.83
C ILE A 193 4.68 -17.30 7.12
N PRO A 194 5.01 -16.48 6.11
CA PRO A 194 6.18 -16.68 5.26
C PRO A 194 7.49 -16.12 5.84
N TRP A 195 7.53 -15.77 7.13
CA TRP A 195 8.72 -15.28 7.82
C TRP A 195 8.92 -15.98 9.17
N PRO A 196 10.16 -16.04 9.69
CA PRO A 196 10.39 -16.59 11.02
C PRO A 196 9.71 -15.74 12.09
N LEU A 197 8.95 -16.42 12.94
CA LEU A 197 8.28 -15.83 14.09
C LEU A 197 9.29 -15.58 15.23
N PRO A 198 9.30 -14.36 15.80
CA PRO A 198 10.06 -14.03 17.01
C PRO A 198 9.64 -14.87 18.20
N ARG A 199 10.59 -15.31 19.02
CA ARG A 199 10.29 -16.12 20.21
C ARG A 199 9.73 -15.24 21.31
N ALA A 200 8.58 -15.61 21.86
CA ALA A 200 7.90 -14.84 22.90
C ALA A 200 8.80 -14.54 24.10
N GLU A 201 9.51 -15.56 24.61
CA GLU A 201 10.47 -15.43 25.72
C GLU A 201 11.55 -14.37 25.47
N GLN A 202 12.09 -14.30 24.25
CA GLN A 202 13.18 -13.38 23.90
C GLN A 202 12.66 -11.95 23.73
N VAL A 203 11.45 -11.80 23.18
CA VAL A 203 10.76 -10.50 23.09
C VAL A 203 10.50 -9.94 24.48
N LEU A 204 9.95 -10.75 25.40
CA LEU A 204 9.65 -10.33 26.78
C LEU A 204 10.93 -10.01 27.55
N ALA A 205 12.00 -10.81 27.38
CA ALA A 205 13.31 -10.50 27.96
C ALA A 205 13.86 -9.16 27.46
N ALA A 206 13.84 -8.94 26.14
CA ALA A 206 14.29 -7.69 25.53
C ALA A 206 13.44 -6.48 25.98
N TYR A 207 12.13 -6.66 26.21
CA TYR A 207 11.26 -5.61 26.73
C TYR A 207 11.73 -5.09 28.10
N GLY A 208 12.22 -5.98 28.97
CA GLY A 208 12.73 -5.59 30.28
C GLY A 208 14.13 -4.95 30.28
N THR A 209 14.97 -5.25 29.28
CA THR A 209 16.42 -4.96 29.37
C THR A 209 16.99 -4.08 28.26
N ASP A 210 16.39 -4.04 27.07
CA ASP A 210 16.97 -3.35 25.91
C ASP A 210 16.64 -1.85 25.90
N THR A 211 17.43 -1.07 25.17
CA THR A 211 17.22 0.37 25.01
C THR A 211 17.04 0.74 23.55
N SER A 212 16.31 1.82 23.27
CA SER A 212 16.13 2.30 21.90
C SER A 212 17.47 2.67 21.22
N ALA A 213 18.41 3.23 21.99
CA ALA A 213 19.71 3.64 21.48
C ALA A 213 20.62 2.44 21.12
N SER A 214 20.67 1.41 21.98
CA SER A 214 21.40 0.17 21.68
C SER A 214 20.83 -0.53 20.47
N LEU A 215 19.50 -0.68 20.39
CA LEU A 215 18.84 -1.30 19.25
C LEU A 215 19.15 -0.58 17.94
N TYR A 216 19.08 0.75 17.93
CA TYR A 216 19.39 1.56 16.75
C TYR A 216 20.86 1.39 16.30
N ALA A 217 21.81 1.41 17.25
CA ALA A 217 23.23 1.19 16.96
C ALA A 217 23.52 -0.22 16.42
N ASP A 218 22.84 -1.23 16.95
CA ASP A 218 22.98 -2.61 16.51
C ASP A 218 22.39 -2.84 15.11
N LEU A 219 21.29 -2.16 14.76
CA LEU A 219 20.77 -2.15 13.39
C LEU A 219 21.78 -1.55 12.40
N ILE A 220 22.43 -0.43 12.75
CA ILE A 220 23.48 0.16 11.91
C ILE A 220 24.63 -0.84 11.72
N THR A 221 25.07 -1.48 12.81
CA THR A 221 26.15 -2.47 12.78
C THR A 221 25.77 -3.67 11.91
N TYR A 222 24.54 -4.18 12.06
CA TYR A 222 23.99 -5.24 11.24
C TYR A 222 24.06 -4.90 9.74
N TYR A 223 23.61 -3.70 9.35
CA TYR A 223 23.64 -3.29 7.95
C TYR A 223 25.06 -3.05 7.42
N LYS A 224 25.96 -2.44 8.21
CA LYS A 224 27.38 -2.29 7.85
C LYS A 224 28.08 -3.63 7.61
N ASN A 225 27.65 -4.67 8.30
CA ASN A 225 28.18 -6.02 8.14
C ASN A 225 27.67 -6.73 6.87
N LEU A 226 26.52 -6.34 6.34
CA LEU A 226 25.86 -7.06 5.24
C LEU A 226 25.78 -6.28 3.92
N SER A 227 26.01 -4.97 3.96
CA SER A 227 25.82 -4.05 2.83
C SER A 227 26.96 -3.04 2.70
N GLU A 228 27.12 -2.47 1.51
CA GLU A 228 28.02 -1.36 1.23
C GLU A 228 27.17 -0.24 0.65
N LEU A 229 26.95 0.79 1.46
CA LEU A 229 26.13 1.95 1.10
C LEU A 229 26.99 3.17 0.79
N PRO A 230 26.46 4.19 0.08
CA PRO A 230 27.26 5.34 -0.37
C PRO A 230 27.95 6.11 0.75
N THR A 231 27.28 6.28 1.89
CA THR A 231 27.80 7.01 3.06
C THR A 231 27.32 6.36 4.34
N ASP A 232 27.96 6.69 5.47
CA ASP A 232 27.59 6.17 6.77
C ASP A 232 26.13 6.51 7.17
N THR A 233 25.65 7.68 6.77
CA THR A 233 24.27 8.12 7.04
C THR A 233 23.21 7.30 6.29
N HIS A 234 23.59 6.57 5.23
CA HIS A 234 22.64 5.65 4.60
C HIS A 234 22.31 4.45 5.50
N TYR A 235 23.22 4.07 6.41
CA TYR A 235 22.90 3.05 7.43
C TYR A 235 21.91 3.59 8.46
N ASP A 236 22.00 4.88 8.82
CA ASP A 236 20.99 5.57 9.63
C ASP A 236 19.61 5.52 8.93
N LEU A 237 19.57 5.77 7.62
CA LEU A 237 18.34 5.65 6.83
C LEU A 237 17.75 4.24 6.89
N LEU A 238 18.56 3.18 6.74
CA LEU A 238 18.06 1.80 6.84
C LEU A 238 17.54 1.46 8.24
N ALA A 239 18.25 1.89 9.29
CA ALA A 239 17.83 1.68 10.68
C ALA A 239 16.51 2.43 10.97
N ALA A 240 16.40 3.69 10.55
CA ALA A 240 15.20 4.50 10.68
C ALA A 240 14.01 3.88 9.94
N PHE A 241 14.21 3.44 8.70
CA PHE A 241 13.19 2.74 7.90
C PHE A 241 12.73 1.46 8.59
N THR A 242 13.67 0.69 9.15
CA THR A 242 13.36 -0.57 9.86
C THR A 242 12.43 -0.33 11.03
N LEU A 243 12.75 0.61 11.92
CA LEU A 243 11.91 0.96 13.06
C LEU A 243 10.57 1.55 12.62
N HIS A 244 10.55 2.38 11.57
CA HIS A 244 9.33 2.93 10.99
C HIS A 244 8.34 1.84 10.54
N THR A 245 8.82 0.71 10.02
CA THR A 245 7.93 -0.41 9.63
C THR A 245 7.10 -0.96 10.80
N TYR A 246 7.57 -0.79 12.04
CA TYR A 246 6.86 -1.20 13.26
C TYR A 246 5.93 -0.12 13.82
N THR A 247 5.76 1.01 13.11
CA THR A 247 4.86 2.11 13.51
C THR A 247 3.82 2.45 12.45
N LEU A 248 3.68 1.64 11.40
CA LEU A 248 2.81 1.94 10.25
C LEU A 248 1.33 2.12 10.64
N ASP A 249 0.87 1.39 11.63
CA ASP A 249 -0.49 1.47 12.17
C ASP A 249 -0.71 2.66 13.10
N PHE A 250 0.34 3.38 13.52
CA PHE A 250 0.19 4.52 14.43
C PHE A 250 -0.59 5.66 13.75
N PRO A 251 -1.45 6.39 14.48
CA PRO A 251 -2.29 7.45 13.90
C PRO A 251 -1.47 8.58 13.25
N GLU A 252 -0.29 8.91 13.79
CA GLU A 252 0.56 10.00 13.30
C GLU A 252 1.34 9.64 12.03
N VAL A 253 1.33 8.36 11.64
CA VAL A 253 1.97 7.85 10.42
C VAL A 253 0.92 7.79 9.32
N THR A 254 0.99 8.77 8.42
CA THR A 254 0.11 8.85 7.25
C THR A 254 0.78 8.38 5.96
N HIS A 255 2.10 8.30 5.95
CA HIS A 255 2.89 7.94 4.78
C HIS A 255 4.02 6.99 5.14
N SER A 256 4.47 6.21 4.17
CA SER A 256 5.64 5.33 4.26
C SER A 256 6.42 5.42 2.96
N PRO A 257 7.71 5.80 2.97
CA PRO A 257 8.49 5.86 1.73
C PRO A 257 8.63 4.48 1.11
N GLU A 258 8.75 4.44 -0.22
CA GLU A 258 9.25 3.26 -0.91
C GLU A 258 10.78 3.33 -0.98
N LEU A 259 11.48 2.39 -0.34
CA LEU A 259 12.93 2.38 -0.34
C LEU A 259 13.46 1.66 -1.58
N VAL A 260 14.17 2.37 -2.46
CA VAL A 260 14.65 1.82 -3.73
C VAL A 260 16.16 1.67 -3.72
N PHE A 261 16.65 0.45 -3.91
CA PHE A 261 18.04 0.19 -4.26
C PHE A 261 18.15 0.18 -5.78
N ASP A 262 18.76 1.22 -6.35
CA ASP A 262 18.99 1.36 -7.79
C ASP A 262 20.49 1.27 -8.09
N ALA A 263 20.85 0.39 -9.02
CA ALA A 263 22.19 0.24 -9.56
C ALA A 263 22.21 -0.81 -10.68
N VAL A 264 23.30 -0.82 -11.46
CA VAL A 264 23.65 -1.93 -12.36
C VAL A 264 23.75 -3.28 -11.59
N PRO A 265 23.73 -4.44 -12.28
CA PRO A 265 23.96 -5.74 -11.65
C PRO A 265 25.20 -5.78 -10.72
N GLU A 266 25.20 -6.70 -9.75
CA GLU A 266 26.37 -7.02 -8.89
C GLU A 266 26.84 -5.88 -7.96
N ARG A 267 25.90 -5.07 -7.48
CA ARG A 267 26.16 -3.97 -6.54
C ARG A 267 25.57 -4.19 -5.13
N GLY A 268 25.24 -5.44 -4.80
CA GLY A 268 24.72 -5.79 -3.46
C GLY A 268 23.24 -5.45 -3.20
N LYS A 269 22.48 -4.93 -4.17
CA LYS A 269 21.05 -4.57 -4.00
C LYS A 269 20.19 -5.67 -3.35
N SER A 270 20.17 -6.85 -3.96
CA SER A 270 19.35 -7.98 -3.49
C SER A 270 19.84 -8.49 -2.13
N ARG A 271 21.14 -8.39 -1.86
CA ARG A 271 21.74 -8.76 -0.58
C ARG A 271 21.32 -7.80 0.53
N THR A 272 21.38 -6.48 0.29
CA THR A 272 20.90 -5.45 1.20
C THR A 272 19.40 -5.58 1.46
N GLY A 273 18.59 -5.72 0.40
CA GLY A 273 17.15 -5.93 0.53
C GLY A 273 16.80 -7.21 1.30
N LYS A 274 17.54 -8.30 1.08
CA LYS A 274 17.39 -9.56 1.84
C LYS A 274 17.72 -9.36 3.32
N ALA A 275 18.81 -8.65 3.65
CA ALA A 275 19.15 -8.30 5.03
C ALA A 275 18.02 -7.50 5.70
N MET A 276 17.49 -6.47 5.02
CA MET A 276 16.36 -5.70 5.53
C MET A 276 15.11 -6.57 5.74
N SER A 277 14.76 -7.44 4.78
CA SER A 277 13.58 -8.30 4.89
C SER A 277 13.61 -9.24 6.11
N ASN A 278 14.80 -9.52 6.65
CA ASN A 278 14.95 -10.34 7.86
C ASN A 278 14.71 -9.57 9.17
N VAL A 279 14.66 -8.23 9.16
CA VAL A 279 14.51 -7.41 10.38
C VAL A 279 13.33 -6.45 10.36
N VAL A 280 12.85 -6.01 9.19
CA VAL A 280 11.62 -5.19 9.09
C VAL A 280 10.40 -5.95 9.59
N SER A 281 9.36 -5.20 9.98
CA SER A 281 8.09 -5.76 10.43
C SER A 281 7.50 -6.63 9.33
N ARG A 282 7.33 -7.93 9.65
CA ARG A 282 6.71 -8.94 8.78
C ARG A 282 7.27 -8.93 7.35
N GLY A 283 8.59 -8.83 7.24
CA GLY A 283 9.27 -8.71 5.96
C GLY A 283 9.03 -9.92 5.04
N LEU A 284 8.58 -9.66 3.81
CA LEU A 284 8.27 -10.66 2.80
C LEU A 284 8.99 -10.32 1.49
N ARG A 285 9.96 -11.15 1.11
CA ARG A 285 10.64 -11.06 -0.19
C ARG A 285 9.81 -11.74 -1.27
N THR A 286 9.60 -11.06 -2.38
CA THR A 286 8.83 -11.57 -3.51
C THR A 286 9.34 -11.01 -4.83
N GLU A 287 9.19 -11.80 -5.89
CA GLU A 287 9.38 -11.32 -7.25
C GLU A 287 8.04 -11.07 -7.95
N THR A 288 6.92 -11.58 -7.42
CA THR A 288 5.61 -11.46 -8.07
C THR A 288 4.92 -10.15 -7.73
N LEU A 289 4.28 -9.55 -8.73
CA LEU A 289 3.45 -8.35 -8.63
C LEU A 289 1.96 -8.65 -8.86
N ARG A 290 1.55 -9.92 -8.72
CA ARG A 290 0.14 -10.28 -8.84
C ARG A 290 -0.68 -9.65 -7.72
N GLU A 291 -1.71 -8.91 -8.11
CA GLU A 291 -2.56 -8.13 -7.20
C GLU A 291 -3.10 -8.94 -6.02
N ALA A 292 -3.66 -10.13 -6.30
CA ALA A 292 -4.23 -11.01 -5.28
C ALA A 292 -3.25 -11.38 -4.16
N ASN A 293 -1.96 -11.51 -4.50
CA ASN A 293 -0.92 -11.78 -3.51
C ASN A 293 -0.60 -10.53 -2.70
N ILE A 294 -0.45 -9.38 -3.38
CA ILE A 294 -0.17 -8.11 -2.72
C ILE A 294 -1.30 -7.75 -1.74
N PHE A 295 -2.57 -7.96 -2.10
CA PHE A 295 -3.71 -7.73 -1.21
C PHE A 295 -3.63 -8.57 0.06
N ARG A 296 -3.45 -9.89 -0.06
CA ARG A 296 -3.33 -10.77 1.12
C ARG A 296 -2.17 -10.39 2.02
N TRP A 297 -1.02 -10.07 1.43
CA TRP A 297 0.14 -9.69 2.23
C TRP A 297 -0.01 -8.32 2.90
N SER A 298 -0.77 -7.40 2.30
CA SER A 298 -0.94 -6.05 2.83
C SER A 298 -2.10 -5.97 3.81
N GLU A 299 -3.29 -6.37 3.38
CA GLU A 299 -4.51 -6.28 4.17
C GLU A 299 -4.50 -7.31 5.29
N ASP A 300 -4.34 -8.61 4.98
CA ASP A 300 -4.48 -9.67 5.98
C ASP A 300 -3.26 -9.75 6.90
N LEU A 301 -2.05 -9.59 6.33
CA LEU A 301 -0.79 -9.78 7.04
C LEU A 301 -0.07 -8.48 7.45
N GLY A 302 -0.38 -7.32 6.87
CA GLY A 302 0.33 -6.07 7.19
C GLY A 302 1.84 -6.12 6.90
N ALA A 303 2.24 -6.90 5.90
CA ALA A 303 3.64 -7.21 5.61
C ALA A 303 4.38 -6.05 4.97
N THR A 304 5.66 -5.89 5.33
CA THR A 304 6.61 -5.08 4.56
C THR A 304 7.04 -5.87 3.32
N LEU A 305 6.76 -5.35 2.13
CA LEU A 305 7.05 -6.07 0.88
C LEU A 305 8.42 -5.70 0.34
N PHE A 306 9.23 -6.70 0.01
CA PHE A 306 10.49 -6.52 -0.71
C PHE A 306 10.38 -7.10 -2.13
N PHE A 307 10.30 -6.21 -3.13
CA PHE A 307 10.31 -6.56 -4.54
C PHE A 307 11.73 -6.63 -5.09
N ASP A 308 12.18 -7.83 -5.45
CA ASP A 308 13.49 -8.06 -6.08
C ASP A 308 13.26 -8.39 -7.56
N VAL A 309 13.33 -7.37 -8.43
CA VAL A 309 12.88 -7.48 -9.82
C VAL A 309 13.78 -6.69 -10.76
N LEU A 310 14.03 -7.21 -11.96
CA LEU A 310 14.91 -6.54 -12.93
C LEU A 310 14.40 -5.14 -13.33
N ASN A 311 13.13 -5.07 -13.73
CA ASN A 311 12.41 -3.85 -14.08
C ASN A 311 11.03 -3.90 -13.42
N LEU A 312 10.88 -3.13 -12.34
CA LEU A 312 9.65 -3.08 -11.56
C LEU A 312 8.47 -2.57 -12.38
N TRP A 313 8.65 -1.48 -13.13
CA TRP A 313 7.55 -0.77 -13.78
C TRP A 313 6.94 -1.57 -14.93
N LYS A 314 7.78 -2.11 -15.81
CA LYS A 314 7.32 -2.96 -16.92
C LYS A 314 6.61 -4.21 -16.41
N LYS A 315 7.05 -4.75 -15.27
CA LYS A 315 6.39 -5.88 -14.63
C LYS A 315 5.04 -5.47 -14.03
N ALA A 316 4.97 -4.33 -13.36
CA ALA A 316 3.71 -3.78 -12.85
C ALA A 316 2.69 -3.56 -13.98
N GLU A 317 3.08 -2.96 -15.11
CA GLU A 317 2.21 -2.77 -16.29
C GLU A 317 1.69 -4.10 -16.85
N ARG A 318 2.56 -5.12 -16.90
CA ARG A 318 2.17 -6.44 -17.38
C ARG A 318 1.17 -7.14 -16.43
N GLU A 319 1.37 -7.00 -15.13
CA GLU A 319 0.50 -7.59 -14.11
C GLU A 319 -0.69 -6.68 -13.72
N LYS A 320 -0.79 -5.50 -14.34
CA LYS A 320 -1.80 -4.45 -14.08
C LYS A 320 -1.84 -3.93 -12.64
N SER A 321 -0.70 -3.94 -11.95
CA SER A 321 -0.59 -3.62 -10.53
C SER A 321 -0.01 -2.22 -10.25
N GLU A 322 -0.01 -1.31 -11.24
CA GLU A 322 0.60 0.01 -11.13
C GLU A 322 -0.13 0.89 -10.10
N ASP A 323 -1.46 0.82 -10.07
CA ASP A 323 -2.31 1.55 -9.12
C ASP A 323 -1.99 1.14 -7.68
N ILE A 324 -1.77 -0.15 -7.43
CA ILE A 324 -1.40 -0.67 -6.12
C ILE A 324 -0.06 -0.06 -5.71
N LEU A 325 0.99 -0.23 -6.51
CA LEU A 325 2.33 0.30 -6.20
C LEU A 325 2.30 1.81 -5.92
N LEU A 326 1.64 2.58 -6.80
CA LEU A 326 1.56 4.03 -6.68
C LEU A 326 0.80 4.52 -5.44
N ASN A 327 0.04 3.67 -4.76
CA ASN A 327 -0.79 4.06 -3.63
C ASN A 327 -0.38 3.40 -2.31
N ARG A 328 0.57 2.44 -2.31
CA ARG A 328 1.04 1.78 -1.06
C ARG A 328 1.68 2.73 -0.06
N PHE A 329 2.23 3.84 -0.53
CA PHE A 329 2.97 4.80 0.28
C PHE A 329 2.07 5.67 1.18
N GLU A 330 0.75 5.72 0.96
CA GLU A 330 -0.18 6.65 1.63
C GLU A 330 -1.31 5.89 2.34
N LYS A 331 -1.44 6.12 3.66
CA LYS A 331 -2.39 5.42 4.53
C LYS A 331 -3.83 5.80 4.21
N GLY A 332 -4.72 4.81 4.21
CA GLY A 332 -6.12 4.98 3.82
C GLY A 332 -6.37 4.85 2.32
N SER A 333 -5.32 4.73 1.51
CA SER A 333 -5.46 4.36 0.10
C SER A 333 -6.00 2.94 -0.02
N THR A 334 -6.97 2.74 -0.91
CA THR A 334 -7.56 1.43 -1.19
C THR A 334 -7.50 1.10 -2.67
N ALA A 335 -7.47 -0.19 -2.99
CA ALA A 335 -7.66 -0.70 -4.33
C ALA A 335 -8.99 -1.44 -4.43
N ALA A 336 -9.85 -1.05 -5.37
CA ALA A 336 -11.13 -1.71 -5.61
C ALA A 336 -10.97 -2.84 -6.62
N ARG A 337 -11.55 -4.01 -6.36
CA ARG A 337 -11.67 -5.10 -7.34
C ARG A 337 -13.05 -5.73 -7.29
N VAL A 338 -13.60 -6.01 -8.47
CA VAL A 338 -14.86 -6.74 -8.61
C VAL A 338 -14.58 -8.23 -8.42
N LEU A 339 -15.11 -8.82 -7.35
CA LEU A 339 -14.93 -10.23 -7.02
C LEU A 339 -16.19 -11.07 -7.22
N TYR A 340 -17.38 -10.45 -7.06
CA TYR A 340 -18.67 -11.14 -7.05
C TYR A 340 -19.66 -10.46 -8.00
N PRO A 341 -19.37 -10.40 -9.32
CA PRO A 341 -20.20 -9.67 -10.29
C PRO A 341 -21.67 -10.08 -10.27
N GLU A 342 -21.97 -11.31 -9.85
CA GLU A 342 -23.32 -11.84 -9.70
C GLU A 342 -24.16 -11.19 -8.58
N LYS A 343 -23.53 -10.53 -7.61
CA LYS A 343 -24.23 -9.83 -6.50
C LYS A 343 -24.79 -8.47 -6.92
N GLY A 344 -24.49 -8.03 -8.14
CA GLY A 344 -24.93 -6.75 -8.67
C GLY A 344 -24.10 -5.57 -8.14
N PRO A 345 -24.44 -4.34 -8.59
CA PRO A 345 -23.67 -3.15 -8.26
C PRO A 345 -23.53 -2.94 -6.74
N PHE A 346 -22.38 -2.42 -6.30
CA PHE A 346 -22.01 -2.14 -4.90
C PHE A 346 -21.69 -3.37 -4.04
N GLU A 347 -22.32 -4.52 -4.26
CA GLU A 347 -22.01 -5.77 -3.53
C GLU A 347 -20.97 -6.64 -4.26
N ASP A 348 -20.69 -6.31 -5.52
CA ASP A 348 -19.71 -7.01 -6.36
C ASP A 348 -18.25 -6.61 -6.10
N THR A 349 -18.05 -5.45 -5.48
CA THR A 349 -16.74 -4.79 -5.37
C THR A 349 -16.21 -4.84 -3.94
N ARG A 350 -14.99 -5.34 -3.78
CA ARG A 350 -14.23 -5.27 -2.52
C ARG A 350 -13.14 -4.20 -2.62
N TYR A 351 -13.00 -3.41 -1.57
CA TYR A 351 -11.90 -2.46 -1.40
C TYR A 351 -10.87 -3.09 -0.47
N PHE A 352 -9.61 -3.09 -0.91
CA PHE A 352 -8.48 -3.66 -0.18
C PHE A 352 -7.60 -2.56 0.39
N ASP A 353 -7.22 -2.67 1.67
CA ASP A 353 -6.11 -1.88 2.23
C ASP A 353 -4.78 -2.29 1.59
N ILE A 354 -4.12 -1.33 0.95
CA ILE A 354 -2.84 -1.53 0.25
C ILE A 354 -1.69 -0.75 0.87
N PHE A 355 -1.93 -0.02 1.96
CA PHE A 355 -0.89 0.75 2.62
C PHE A 355 0.18 -0.17 3.23
N GLY A 356 1.45 0.15 3.05
CA GLY A 356 2.53 -0.59 3.69
C GLY A 356 3.92 -0.17 3.25
N ALA A 357 4.91 -0.41 4.13
CA ALA A 357 6.31 -0.22 3.78
C ALA A 357 6.71 -1.13 2.62
N THR A 358 7.50 -0.57 1.70
CA THR A 358 7.90 -1.24 0.47
C THR A 358 9.38 -1.03 0.23
N ILE A 359 10.09 -2.11 -0.08
CA ILE A 359 11.50 -2.14 -0.46
C ILE A 359 11.56 -2.64 -1.90
N ILE A 360 12.39 -2.02 -2.73
CA ILE A 360 12.57 -2.36 -4.14
C ILE A 360 14.06 -2.53 -4.41
N ALA A 361 14.45 -3.64 -5.02
CA ALA A 361 15.73 -3.80 -5.69
C ALA A 361 15.45 -3.93 -7.19
N THR A 362 16.02 -3.01 -7.97
CA THR A 362 15.83 -2.95 -9.42
C THR A 362 17.12 -2.61 -10.13
N ASN A 363 17.25 -3.07 -11.38
CA ASN A 363 18.41 -2.76 -12.23
C ASN A 363 18.15 -1.60 -13.18
N GLU A 364 16.88 -1.23 -13.32
CA GLU A 364 16.43 -0.08 -14.10
C GLU A 364 15.80 0.96 -13.17
N SER A 365 16.01 2.23 -13.50
CA SER A 365 15.45 3.34 -12.74
C SER A 365 13.91 3.24 -12.69
N VAL A 366 13.36 3.55 -11.53
CA VAL A 366 11.91 3.55 -11.32
C VAL A 366 11.22 4.62 -12.18
N HIS A 367 9.98 4.36 -12.56
CA HIS A 367 9.20 5.30 -13.34
C HIS A 367 9.04 6.63 -12.58
N LYS A 368 9.14 7.76 -13.30
CA LYS A 368 9.13 9.13 -12.74
C LYS A 368 7.98 9.44 -11.78
N ILE A 369 6.82 8.79 -11.97
CA ILE A 369 5.67 8.98 -11.08
C ILE A 369 5.92 8.25 -9.76
N LEU A 370 6.34 6.99 -9.81
CA LEU A 370 6.67 6.20 -8.63
C LEU A 370 7.81 6.85 -7.84
N ASP A 371 8.85 7.33 -8.54
CA ASP A 371 10.01 7.98 -7.92
C ASP A 371 9.61 9.08 -6.91
N THR A 372 8.55 9.84 -7.15
CA THR A 372 8.05 10.88 -6.22
C THR A 372 7.65 10.38 -4.83
N ARG A 373 7.53 9.06 -4.66
CA ARG A 373 7.18 8.36 -3.42
C ARG A 373 8.35 7.56 -2.85
N CYS A 374 9.48 7.55 -3.58
CA CYS A 374 10.64 6.75 -3.27
C CYS A 374 11.74 7.54 -2.56
N LEU A 375 12.52 6.81 -1.75
CA LEU A 375 13.86 7.18 -1.31
C LEU A 375 14.85 6.26 -2.03
N THR A 376 15.49 6.80 -3.07
CA THR A 376 16.39 6.02 -3.94
C THR A 376 17.82 6.07 -3.43
N ILE A 377 18.43 4.90 -3.24
CA ILE A 377 19.82 4.71 -2.85
C ILE A 377 20.57 4.16 -4.07
N SER A 378 21.45 4.97 -4.63
CA SER A 378 22.35 4.58 -5.71
C SER A 378 23.49 3.72 -5.15
N MET A 379 23.44 2.40 -5.35
CA MET A 379 24.41 1.49 -4.71
C MET A 379 25.82 1.60 -5.33
N PRO A 380 26.88 1.77 -4.53
CA PRO A 380 28.24 1.83 -5.04
C PRO A 380 28.74 0.45 -5.50
N PRO A 381 29.84 0.39 -6.27
CA PRO A 381 30.61 -0.84 -6.46
C PRO A 381 30.93 -1.53 -5.13
N ALA A 382 30.48 -2.77 -4.96
CA ALA A 382 30.84 -3.57 -3.79
C ALA A 382 32.35 -3.88 -3.84
N LYS A 383 33.10 -3.34 -2.88
CA LYS A 383 34.51 -3.63 -2.64
C LYS A 383 34.68 -4.62 -1.50
N LYS A 384 33.73 -4.61 -0.56
CA LYS A 384 33.75 -5.49 0.60
C LYS A 384 33.43 -6.91 0.18
N ARG A 385 34.29 -7.85 0.60
CA ARG A 385 33.95 -9.28 0.62
C ARG A 385 33.17 -9.55 1.89
N TYR A 386 32.09 -10.30 1.76
CA TYR A 386 31.25 -10.67 2.88
C TYR A 386 31.39 -12.15 3.15
N ASP A 387 31.75 -12.49 4.38
CA ASP A 387 31.98 -13.88 4.78
C ASP A 387 30.67 -14.61 5.15
N SER A 388 29.61 -13.86 5.43
CA SER A 388 28.30 -14.38 5.82
C SER A 388 27.21 -13.98 4.83
N GLU A 389 26.21 -14.82 4.62
CA GLU A 389 24.99 -14.46 3.88
C GLU A 389 23.96 -13.83 4.83
N PRO A 390 23.12 -12.88 4.37
CA PRO A 390 22.00 -12.39 5.18
C PRO A 390 20.95 -13.49 5.34
N THR A 391 21.00 -14.21 6.45
CA THR A 391 20.03 -15.27 6.76
C THR A 391 18.96 -14.79 7.75
N PRO A 392 17.78 -15.43 7.79
CA PRO A 392 16.75 -15.07 8.75
C PRO A 392 17.20 -15.25 10.20
N GLU A 393 18.06 -16.23 10.48
CA GLU A 393 18.62 -16.49 11.82
C GLU A 393 19.49 -15.34 12.30
N LEU A 394 20.20 -14.65 11.41
CA LEU A 394 20.98 -13.45 11.75
C LEU A 394 20.08 -12.25 12.08
N GLY A 395 18.90 -12.15 11.47
CA GLY A 395 17.96 -11.05 11.70
C GLY A 395 17.02 -11.28 12.88
N LEU A 396 16.76 -12.55 13.25
CA LEU A 396 15.77 -12.92 14.25
C LEU A 396 16.00 -12.26 15.63
N PRO A 397 17.22 -12.20 16.20
CA PRO A 397 17.45 -11.51 17.48
C PRO A 397 17.13 -10.03 17.44
N LEU A 398 17.37 -9.36 16.30
CA LEU A 398 17.01 -7.94 16.13
C LEU A 398 15.50 -7.77 15.99
N ARG A 399 14.81 -8.70 15.31
CA ARG A 399 13.35 -8.70 15.20
C ARG A 399 12.68 -8.86 16.57
N GLU A 400 13.20 -9.74 17.42
CA GLU A 400 12.73 -9.93 18.80
C GLU A 400 12.80 -8.61 19.60
N ARG A 401 13.93 -7.90 19.49
CA ARG A 401 14.14 -6.59 20.12
C ARG A 401 13.28 -5.48 19.50
N LEU A 402 13.04 -5.52 18.18
CA LEU A 402 12.17 -4.57 17.49
C LEU A 402 10.70 -4.69 17.91
N ILE A 403 10.21 -5.92 18.11
CA ILE A 403 8.86 -6.14 18.67
C ILE A 403 8.79 -5.67 20.12
N ALA A 404 9.83 -5.94 20.92
CA ALA A 404 9.91 -5.41 22.28
C ALA A 404 9.88 -3.86 22.29
N TRP A 405 10.62 -3.23 21.38
CA TRP A 405 10.58 -1.79 21.17
C TRP A 405 9.18 -1.31 20.75
N ARG A 406 8.52 -2.00 19.82
CA ARG A 406 7.15 -1.69 19.40
C ARG A 406 6.18 -1.75 20.59
N ALA A 407 6.26 -2.81 21.41
CA ALA A 407 5.46 -2.93 22.63
C ALA A 407 5.66 -1.70 23.55
N HIS A 408 6.90 -1.23 23.71
CA HIS A 408 7.20 0.00 24.45
C HIS A 408 6.58 1.26 23.84
N GLN A 409 6.33 1.29 22.53
CA GLN A 409 5.74 2.44 21.85
C GLN A 409 4.21 2.39 21.77
N MET A 410 3.58 1.24 22.07
CA MET A 410 2.12 1.11 22.01
C MET A 410 1.45 2.18 22.88
N GLY A 411 0.44 2.86 22.30
CA GLY A 411 -0.29 3.94 22.97
C GLY A 411 0.49 5.25 23.17
N LYS A 412 1.76 5.35 22.72
CA LYS A 412 2.56 6.57 22.85
C LYS A 412 2.60 7.32 21.51
N PRO A 413 2.12 8.57 21.43
CA PRO A 413 2.15 9.32 20.18
C PRO A 413 3.59 9.56 19.73
N LEU A 414 3.85 9.56 18.42
CA LEU A 414 5.18 9.92 17.90
C LEU A 414 5.51 11.40 18.19
N PRO A 415 6.80 11.78 18.31
CA PRO A 415 7.17 13.17 18.55
C PRO A 415 6.59 14.12 17.51
N GLU A 416 6.07 15.27 17.96
CA GLU A 416 5.65 16.31 17.03
C GLU A 416 6.86 16.90 16.30
N MET A 417 6.69 17.15 15.01
CA MET A 417 7.73 17.69 14.16
C MET A 417 7.10 18.44 12.99
N LYS A 418 7.63 19.63 12.69
CA LYS A 418 7.28 20.36 11.47
C LYS A 418 7.84 19.63 10.26
N LYS A 419 7.02 19.48 9.22
CA LYS A 419 7.43 18.94 7.92
C LYS A 419 8.66 19.70 7.38
N PRO A 420 9.82 19.04 7.19
CA PRO A 420 11.06 19.72 6.82
C PRO A 420 11.12 20.11 5.34
N PHE A 421 10.44 19.35 4.48
CA PHE A 421 10.41 19.55 3.04
C PHE A 421 8.99 19.77 2.53
N SER A 422 8.86 20.36 1.35
CA SER A 422 7.55 20.55 0.72
C SER A 422 7.07 19.30 -0.05
N GLY A 423 5.77 19.22 -0.33
CA GLY A 423 5.18 18.15 -1.14
C GLY A 423 5.44 16.74 -0.62
N ARG A 424 5.37 15.75 -1.53
CA ARG A 424 5.49 14.32 -1.19
C ARG A 424 6.81 13.94 -0.53
N PHE A 425 7.91 14.57 -0.91
CA PHE A 425 9.22 14.27 -0.32
C PHE A 425 9.22 14.56 1.19
N GLY A 426 8.58 15.65 1.62
CA GLY A 426 8.39 15.92 3.04
C GLY A 426 7.41 14.95 3.71
N ASP A 427 6.38 14.48 3.00
CA ASP A 427 5.39 13.55 3.56
C ASP A 427 6.03 12.19 3.87
N ILE A 428 6.86 11.68 2.95
CA ILE A 428 7.50 10.36 3.11
C ILE A 428 8.73 10.38 4.04
N THR A 429 9.39 11.52 4.24
CA THR A 429 10.57 11.63 5.12
C THR A 429 10.23 11.97 6.56
N LEU A 430 9.11 12.66 6.80
CA LEU A 430 8.69 13.08 8.15
C LEU A 430 8.52 11.90 9.13
N PRO A 431 7.87 10.77 8.78
CA PRO A 431 7.76 9.63 9.68
C PRO A 431 9.11 9.07 10.12
N LEU A 432 10.08 8.98 9.19
CA LEU A 432 11.43 8.51 9.50
C LEU A 432 12.14 9.43 10.50
N LEU A 433 12.01 10.75 10.34
CA LEU A 433 12.60 11.70 11.28
C LEU A 433 11.93 11.63 12.65
N LYS A 434 10.61 11.45 12.72
CA LYS A 434 9.89 11.26 14.01
C LYS A 434 10.40 10.03 14.76
N VAL A 435 10.64 8.93 14.04
CA VAL A 435 11.23 7.70 14.59
C VAL A 435 12.65 7.97 15.09
N VAL A 436 13.51 8.59 14.29
CA VAL A 436 14.90 8.91 14.72
C VAL A 436 14.92 9.83 15.93
N ARG A 437 14.09 10.87 15.96
CA ARG A 437 13.95 11.76 17.12
C ARG A 437 13.58 11.01 18.40
N ARG A 438 12.75 9.96 18.28
CA ARG A 438 12.34 9.11 19.41
C ARG A 438 13.46 8.20 19.90
N VAL A 439 14.23 7.60 18.99
CA VAL A 439 15.14 6.48 19.32
C VAL A 439 16.62 6.87 19.40
N ALA A 440 17.05 7.86 18.61
CA ALA A 440 18.44 8.30 18.45
C ALA A 440 18.47 9.79 18.06
N PRO A 441 18.00 10.71 18.92
CA PRO A 441 17.87 12.14 18.59
C PRO A 441 19.18 12.80 18.15
N GLU A 442 20.34 12.32 18.61
CA GLU A 442 21.66 12.78 18.19
C GLU A 442 21.97 12.48 16.71
N ARG A 443 21.27 11.52 16.09
CA ARG A 443 21.41 11.15 14.68
C ARG A 443 20.46 11.92 13.76
N GLU A 444 19.45 12.61 14.32
CA GLU A 444 18.42 13.32 13.55
C GLU A 444 19.03 14.31 12.56
N LYS A 445 20.01 15.11 13.00
CA LYS A 445 20.68 16.11 12.15
C LYS A 445 21.41 15.46 10.97
N ALA A 446 22.05 14.31 11.18
CA ALA A 446 22.74 13.59 10.12
C ALA A 446 21.74 13.10 9.07
N LEU A 447 20.66 12.44 9.51
CA LEU A 447 19.62 11.96 8.60
C LEU A 447 18.91 13.10 7.85
N LEU A 448 18.64 14.23 8.51
CA LEU A 448 18.08 15.42 7.86
C LEU A 448 19.00 15.95 6.76
N ASN A 449 20.31 16.01 7.01
CA ASN A 449 21.28 16.43 6.00
C ASN A 449 21.31 15.47 4.80
N LEU A 450 21.20 14.16 5.03
CA LEU A 450 21.06 13.19 3.94
C LEU A 450 19.81 13.49 3.10
N PHE A 451 18.67 13.77 3.72
CA PHE A 451 17.47 14.13 2.96
C PHE A 451 17.61 15.46 2.19
N VAL A 452 18.33 16.44 2.72
CA VAL A 452 18.68 17.67 1.97
C VAL A 452 19.51 17.33 0.73
N GLU A 453 20.48 16.43 0.83
CA GLU A 453 21.29 15.98 -0.31
C GLU A 453 20.45 15.23 -1.34
N MET A 454 19.56 14.34 -0.90
CA MET A 454 18.63 13.63 -1.77
C MET A 454 17.68 14.61 -2.49
N GLU A 455 17.10 15.58 -1.79
CA GLU A 455 16.24 16.60 -2.41
C GLU A 455 17.00 17.41 -3.46
N LYS A 456 18.23 17.84 -3.15
CA LYS A 456 19.10 18.53 -4.11
C LYS A 456 19.38 17.69 -5.34
N SER A 457 19.68 16.39 -5.19
CA SER A 457 19.87 15.49 -6.33
C SER A 457 18.62 15.46 -7.22
N ARG A 458 17.44 15.31 -6.61
CA ARG A 458 16.16 15.28 -7.33
C ARG A 458 15.85 16.59 -8.05
N LEU A 459 16.17 17.72 -7.44
CA LEU A 459 16.04 19.03 -8.07
C LEU A 459 17.02 19.19 -9.24
N ASN A 460 18.26 18.73 -9.09
CA ASN A 460 19.25 18.74 -10.17
C ASN A 460 18.85 17.84 -11.36
N GLU A 461 18.21 16.71 -11.11
CA GLU A 461 17.67 15.86 -12.17
C GLU A 461 16.49 16.53 -12.88
N LYS A 462 15.59 17.17 -12.12
CA LYS A 462 14.49 17.96 -12.69
C LYS A 462 14.98 19.14 -13.52
N SER A 463 16.00 19.88 -13.07
CA SER A 463 16.53 21.03 -13.82
C SER A 463 17.16 20.62 -15.16
N ARG A 464 17.66 19.38 -15.26
CA ARG A 464 18.21 18.79 -16.49
C ARG A 464 17.16 18.11 -17.38
N SER A 465 15.89 18.09 -16.95
CA SER A 465 14.80 17.59 -17.78
C SER A 465 14.45 18.57 -18.90
N LEU A 466 13.72 18.11 -19.91
CA LEU A 466 13.19 18.99 -20.94
C LEU A 466 12.32 20.11 -20.36
N GLU A 467 11.52 19.81 -19.33
CA GLU A 467 10.73 20.81 -18.63
C GLU A 467 11.64 21.85 -17.94
N GLY A 468 12.80 21.44 -17.41
CA GLY A 468 13.85 22.32 -16.92
C GLY A 468 14.42 23.22 -18.01
N ASP A 469 14.78 22.67 -19.17
CA ASP A 469 15.23 23.44 -20.34
C ASP A 469 14.20 24.49 -20.77
N ILE A 470 12.92 24.11 -20.80
CA ILE A 470 11.81 25.04 -21.11
C ILE A 470 11.79 26.21 -20.12
N LEU A 471 11.94 25.95 -18.82
CA LEU A 471 11.93 26.99 -17.79
C LEU A 471 13.16 27.91 -17.90
N ILE A 472 14.34 27.36 -18.19
CA ILE A 472 15.57 28.13 -18.42
C ILE A 472 15.41 29.03 -19.66
N ALA A 473 14.87 28.47 -20.75
CA ALA A 473 14.61 29.23 -21.97
C ALA A 473 13.55 30.32 -21.76
N LEU A 474 12.51 30.06 -20.97
CA LEU A 474 11.53 31.06 -20.57
C LEU A 474 12.18 32.20 -19.79
N LEU A 475 13.03 31.89 -18.80
CA LEU A 475 13.76 32.88 -18.02
C LEU A 475 14.67 33.75 -18.91
N ALA A 476 15.37 33.13 -19.87
CA ALA A 476 16.22 33.86 -20.82
C ALA A 476 15.44 34.80 -21.75
N LEU A 477 14.17 34.47 -22.04
CA LEU A 477 13.28 35.25 -22.90
C LEU A 477 12.39 36.24 -22.12
N GLU A 478 12.60 36.44 -20.81
CA GLU A 478 11.77 37.33 -19.99
C GLU A 478 11.75 38.77 -20.53
N SER A 479 12.87 39.27 -21.06
CA SER A 479 12.97 40.61 -21.65
C SER A 479 12.24 40.75 -22.99
N GLU A 480 11.88 39.64 -23.63
CA GLU A 480 11.17 39.62 -24.92
C GLU A 480 9.65 39.54 -24.77
N VAL A 481 9.15 39.53 -23.54
CA VAL A 481 7.73 39.50 -23.23
C VAL A 481 7.10 40.86 -23.58
N ALA A 482 6.17 40.85 -24.52
CA ALA A 482 5.45 42.05 -24.96
C ALA A 482 3.96 41.89 -24.68
N ASN A 483 3.34 42.90 -24.03
CA ASN A 483 1.93 42.89 -23.66
C ASN A 483 1.50 41.64 -22.88
N GLY A 484 2.37 41.18 -21.95
CA GLY A 484 2.14 39.99 -21.14
C GLY A 484 2.13 38.68 -21.94
N LYS A 485 2.73 38.65 -23.14
CA LYS A 485 2.75 37.48 -24.01
C LYS A 485 4.16 37.22 -24.55
N LEU A 486 4.50 35.93 -24.68
CA LEU A 486 5.72 35.46 -25.34
C LEU A 486 5.34 34.58 -26.55
N PRO A 487 5.75 34.92 -27.78
CA PRO A 487 5.48 34.06 -28.94
C PRO A 487 6.07 32.66 -28.75
N LEU A 488 5.26 31.61 -28.92
CA LEU A 488 5.72 30.22 -28.75
C LEU A 488 6.85 29.87 -29.71
N LYS A 489 6.83 30.46 -30.92
CA LYS A 489 7.88 30.30 -31.91
C LYS A 489 9.26 30.69 -31.38
N LYS A 490 9.37 31.82 -30.66
CA LYS A 490 10.64 32.29 -30.09
C LYS A 490 11.19 31.33 -29.03
N LEU A 491 10.31 30.80 -28.18
CA LEU A 491 10.69 29.80 -27.19
C LEU A 491 11.20 28.50 -27.84
N VAL A 492 10.55 28.05 -28.91
CA VAL A 492 10.98 26.86 -29.65
C VAL A 492 12.29 27.10 -30.38
N GLU A 493 12.47 28.28 -30.98
CA GLU A 493 13.74 28.70 -31.57
C GLU A 493 14.84 28.65 -30.52
N LYS A 494 14.61 29.25 -29.35
CA LYS A 494 15.58 29.26 -28.24
C LYS A 494 15.97 27.85 -27.77
N LEU A 495 14.99 26.95 -27.61
CA LEU A 495 15.23 25.56 -27.22
C LEU A 495 16.01 24.74 -28.25
N ASN A 496 15.94 25.13 -29.53
CA ASN A 496 16.53 24.40 -30.64
C ASN A 496 17.88 24.97 -31.09
N GLU A 497 18.37 26.07 -30.49
CA GLU A 497 19.64 26.72 -30.86
C GLU A 497 20.84 25.75 -30.79
N GLU A 498 20.90 24.91 -29.75
CA GLU A 498 22.03 23.99 -29.49
C GLU A 498 21.72 22.53 -29.81
N ARG A 499 20.52 22.24 -30.35
CA ARG A 499 20.07 20.86 -30.62
C ARG A 499 20.35 20.46 -32.06
N THR A 500 20.80 19.24 -32.28
CA THR A 500 20.93 18.69 -33.64
C THR A 500 19.56 18.58 -34.31
N ASP A 501 19.51 18.51 -35.64
CA ASP A 501 18.23 18.42 -36.37
C ASP A 501 17.35 17.24 -35.93
N LYS A 502 17.95 16.15 -35.44
CA LYS A 502 17.24 14.98 -34.92
C LYS A 502 16.66 15.19 -33.51
N GLU A 503 17.21 16.13 -32.74
CA GLU A 503 16.83 16.42 -31.35
C GLU A 503 15.92 17.65 -31.23
N LYS A 504 15.70 18.38 -32.33
CA LYS A 504 14.84 19.56 -32.36
C LYS A 504 13.43 19.21 -31.91
N VAL A 505 12.91 20.02 -30.99
CA VAL A 505 11.53 19.92 -30.51
C VAL A 505 10.59 20.74 -31.37
N THR A 506 9.37 20.24 -31.54
CA THR A 506 8.35 20.92 -32.34
C THR A 506 7.50 21.87 -31.46
N PRO A 507 6.90 22.93 -32.05
CA PRO A 507 6.00 23.81 -31.31
C PRO A 507 4.82 23.10 -30.66
N ARG A 508 4.27 22.07 -31.31
CA ARG A 508 3.16 21.26 -30.75
C ARG A 508 3.59 20.55 -29.47
N PHE A 509 4.78 19.96 -29.47
CA PHE A 509 5.32 19.24 -28.33
C PHE A 509 5.64 20.18 -27.16
N VAL A 510 6.37 21.27 -27.42
CA VAL A 510 6.67 22.31 -26.41
C VAL A 510 5.40 22.91 -25.84
N GLY A 511 4.41 23.22 -26.69
CA GLY A 511 3.13 23.76 -26.24
C GLY A 511 2.34 22.80 -25.34
N SER A 512 2.46 21.48 -25.54
CA SER A 512 1.87 20.49 -24.63
C SER A 512 2.55 20.49 -23.26
N ARG A 513 3.88 20.61 -23.22
CA ARG A 513 4.67 20.63 -21.98
C ARG A 513 4.46 21.90 -21.16
N ILE A 514 4.38 23.04 -21.83
CA ILE A 514 4.03 24.33 -21.21
C ILE A 514 2.68 24.24 -20.48
N ARG A 515 1.68 23.60 -21.10
CA ARG A 515 0.37 23.39 -20.46
C ARG A 515 0.47 22.48 -19.24
N SER A 516 1.29 21.43 -19.27
CA SER A 516 1.51 20.58 -18.09
C SER A 516 2.25 21.29 -16.96
N LEU A 517 2.99 22.37 -17.26
CA LEU A 517 3.59 23.26 -16.26
C LEU A 517 2.60 24.32 -15.74
N GLY A 518 1.33 24.29 -16.18
CA GLY A 518 0.27 25.20 -15.73
C GLY A 518 0.17 26.52 -16.52
N PHE A 519 1.02 26.74 -17.52
CA PHE A 519 0.95 27.95 -18.35
C PHE A 519 -0.17 27.84 -19.40
N GLN A 520 -0.75 28.98 -19.73
CA GLN A 520 -1.80 29.09 -20.76
C GLN A 520 -1.20 29.53 -22.10
N LEU A 521 -1.75 28.99 -23.19
CA LEU A 521 -1.43 29.40 -24.55
C LEU A 521 -2.64 30.10 -25.18
N THR A 522 -2.40 31.14 -25.97
CA THR A 522 -3.44 31.79 -26.77
C THR A 522 -3.89 30.87 -27.91
N SER A 523 -5.17 30.97 -28.28
CA SER A 523 -5.78 30.18 -29.37
C SER A 523 -5.47 30.71 -30.78
N ARG A 524 -4.77 31.84 -30.90
CA ARG A 524 -4.44 32.46 -32.21
C ARG A 524 -3.26 31.76 -32.86
N ASN A 525 -3.18 31.79 -34.19
CA ASN A 525 -2.02 31.33 -34.95
C ASN A 525 -1.18 32.54 -35.40
N PRO A 526 0.10 32.68 -34.98
CA PRO A 526 0.86 31.78 -34.12
C PRO A 526 0.48 31.88 -32.62
N ALA A 527 0.53 30.75 -31.92
CA ALA A 527 0.23 30.69 -30.50
C ALA A 527 1.27 31.46 -29.68
N SER A 528 0.84 32.07 -28.57
CA SER A 528 1.70 32.77 -27.62
C SER A 528 1.41 32.29 -26.21
N LEU A 529 2.46 32.18 -25.39
CA LEU A 529 2.34 31.94 -23.96
C LEU A 529 1.84 33.20 -23.25
N VAL A 530 0.84 33.04 -22.39
CA VAL A 530 0.37 34.08 -21.47
C VAL A 530 1.33 34.14 -20.30
N TRP A 531 2.06 35.24 -20.17
CA TRP A 531 3.13 35.39 -19.19
C TRP A 531 2.57 35.58 -17.78
N LYS A 532 3.03 34.76 -16.83
CA LYS A 532 2.71 34.85 -15.41
C LYS A 532 4.00 34.69 -14.61
N LYS A 533 4.54 35.81 -14.12
CA LYS A 533 5.88 35.83 -13.48
C LYS A 533 5.91 35.00 -12.20
N GLU A 534 4.84 35.05 -11.41
CA GLU A 534 4.71 34.33 -10.15
C GLU A 534 4.70 32.81 -10.37
N LEU A 535 4.02 32.36 -11.43
CA LEU A 535 4.01 30.95 -11.82
C LEU A 535 5.40 30.52 -12.31
N LEU A 536 6.06 31.33 -13.14
CA LEU A 536 7.43 31.03 -13.59
C LEU A 536 8.39 30.94 -12.40
N ASP A 537 8.37 31.91 -11.48
CA ASP A 537 9.20 31.90 -10.28
C ASP A 537 8.94 30.66 -9.41
N SER A 538 7.67 30.29 -9.22
CA SER A 538 7.30 29.07 -8.50
C SER A 538 7.83 27.80 -9.19
N CYS A 539 7.70 27.71 -10.52
CA CYS A 539 8.25 26.61 -11.30
C CYS A 539 9.79 26.56 -11.20
N LEU A 540 10.48 27.69 -11.37
CA LEU A 540 11.95 27.77 -11.28
C LEU A 540 12.46 27.29 -9.90
N ILE A 541 11.76 27.64 -8.82
CA ILE A 541 12.08 27.15 -7.46
C ILE A 541 11.85 25.64 -7.37
N SER A 542 10.70 25.14 -7.83
CA SER A 542 10.34 23.71 -7.74
C SER A 542 11.22 22.78 -8.60
N TYR A 543 11.92 23.35 -9.59
CA TYR A 543 12.89 22.67 -10.44
C TYR A 543 14.34 22.92 -10.01
N GLY A 544 14.59 23.66 -8.92
CA GLY A 544 15.94 23.95 -8.43
C GLY A 544 16.77 24.86 -9.33
N ILE A 545 16.13 25.61 -10.24
CA ILE A 545 16.79 26.58 -11.12
C ILE A 545 16.99 27.92 -10.39
N LYS A 546 16.09 28.25 -9.45
CA LYS A 546 16.14 29.45 -8.62
C LYS A 546 16.07 29.05 -7.14
N GLU A 547 16.84 29.73 -6.29
CA GLU A 547 16.72 29.54 -4.84
C GLU A 547 15.38 30.09 -4.32
N PRO A 548 14.74 29.40 -3.36
CA PRO A 548 13.56 29.94 -2.70
C PRO A 548 13.92 31.25 -1.98
N PRO A 549 12.99 32.21 -1.89
CA PRO A 549 13.22 33.41 -1.09
C PRO A 549 13.56 33.00 0.35
N PRO A 550 14.51 33.69 1.02
CA PRO A 550 14.90 33.35 2.38
C PRO A 550 13.65 33.39 3.25
N THR A 551 13.32 32.24 3.85
CA THR A 551 12.20 32.16 4.79
C THR A 551 12.43 33.22 5.86
N PRO A 552 11.48 34.13 6.13
CA PRO A 552 11.67 35.13 7.17
C PRO A 552 12.02 34.38 8.44
N LYS A 553 13.20 34.70 9.03
CA LYS A 553 13.70 34.05 10.24
C LYS A 553 12.61 34.18 11.28
N ILE A 554 11.85 33.11 11.51
CA ILE A 554 10.91 33.05 12.62
C ILE A 554 11.83 33.15 13.83
N SER A 555 11.80 34.31 14.48
CA SER A 555 12.48 34.53 15.75
C SER A 555 11.98 33.44 16.68
N SER A 556 12.81 32.42 16.88
CA SER A 556 12.62 31.42 17.91
C SER A 556 12.82 32.13 19.25
N GLN A 557 11.82 32.91 19.66
CA GLN A 557 11.69 33.34 21.04
C GLN A 557 11.46 32.07 21.85
N SER A 558 12.56 31.57 22.39
CA SER A 558 12.60 30.69 23.56
C SER A 558 11.56 31.21 24.56
N SER A 559 10.42 30.54 24.62
CA SER A 559 9.43 30.76 25.66
C SER A 559 10.02 30.16 26.93
N GLN A 560 10.79 30.96 27.69
CA GLN A 560 11.09 30.61 29.07
C GLN A 560 9.77 30.65 29.84
N PRO A 561 9.42 29.61 30.61
CA PRO A 561 8.25 29.67 31.46
C PRO A 561 8.50 30.70 32.57
N SER A 562 7.65 31.72 32.60
CA SER A 562 7.60 32.69 33.69
C SER A 562 7.16 31.95 34.97
N GLN A 563 8.10 31.66 35.87
CA GLN A 563 7.79 31.25 37.22
C GLN A 563 7.14 32.43 37.94
N SER A 564 5.84 32.33 38.21
CA SER A 564 5.14 33.20 39.15
C SER A 564 5.48 32.77 40.57
N SER A 565 6.22 33.63 41.26
CA SER A 565 6.46 33.56 42.69
C SER A 565 5.15 33.67 43.48
N GLN A 566 4.86 32.70 44.35
CA GLN A 566 4.09 32.95 45.55
C GLN A 566 4.92 32.54 46.77
N GLU A 567 5.20 33.56 47.58
CA GLU A 567 5.75 33.47 48.92
C GLU A 567 4.82 32.64 49.82
N ASN A 568 5.40 31.72 50.60
CA ASN A 568 5.01 31.55 51.99
C ASN A 568 6.17 30.92 52.76
N GLY A 569 6.63 31.64 53.78
CA GLY A 569 7.78 31.27 54.58
C GLY A 569 7.45 30.31 55.71
N SER A 570 8.45 29.51 56.09
CA SER A 570 8.65 29.06 57.46
C SER A 570 10.13 28.73 57.67
N LYS A 571 10.63 29.20 58.81
CA LYS A 571 12.04 29.30 59.24
C LYS A 571 12.64 27.97 59.74
N GLN A 572 13.96 27.85 59.47
CA GLN A 572 15.07 27.31 60.30
C GLN A 572 15.23 25.79 60.55
N PRO A 573 16.45 25.30 60.92
CA PRO A 573 17.79 25.90 60.83
C PRO A 573 18.86 25.01 60.13
N GLU A 574 20.01 25.65 59.87
CA GLU A 574 21.24 25.15 59.25
C GLU A 574 22.02 24.12 60.08
N GLU A 575 22.63 23.13 59.41
CA GLU A 575 23.93 22.55 59.75
C GLU A 575 24.68 22.13 58.45
N PRO A 576 26.02 22.25 58.37
CA PRO A 576 26.79 22.04 57.14
C PRO A 576 27.42 20.63 57.08
N PRO A 577 27.81 20.17 55.88
CA PRO A 577 29.00 19.34 55.79
C PRO A 577 29.99 19.81 54.70
N THR A 578 31.19 20.08 55.19
CA THR A 578 32.48 19.54 54.74
C THR A 578 32.73 19.38 53.24
N SER A 579 33.61 20.24 52.76
CA SER A 579 34.50 20.04 51.63
C SER A 579 35.47 18.87 51.86
N GLU A 580 35.48 17.88 50.97
CA GLU A 580 36.64 17.02 50.77
C GLU A 580 37.13 17.12 49.32
N SER A 581 38.29 17.74 49.21
CA SER A 581 39.23 17.68 48.10
C SER A 581 39.84 16.28 48.00
N PHE A 582 39.86 15.68 46.82
CA PHE A 582 40.87 14.68 46.48
C PHE A 582 41.63 15.11 45.22
N GLU A 583 42.87 15.47 45.49
CA GLU A 583 43.96 15.72 44.54
C GLU A 583 44.68 14.38 44.23
N ARG A 584 45.32 14.32 43.05
CA ARG A 584 46.47 13.45 42.67
C ARG A 584 46.18 11.95 42.44
N ASN A 585 46.90 11.20 41.59
CA ASN A 585 48.09 11.47 40.79
C ASN A 585 48.22 10.48 39.61
N GLU A 586 48.73 10.98 38.47
CA GLU A 586 49.86 10.46 37.70
C GLU A 586 50.23 8.95 37.69
N SER A 587 50.20 8.39 36.46
CA SER A 587 51.40 7.93 35.71
C SER A 587 51.79 6.44 35.61
N PHE A 588 52.36 6.14 34.43
CA PHE A 588 53.16 4.97 33.98
C PHE A 588 52.39 3.62 33.86
N GLU A 589 52.61 2.74 32.89
CA GLU A 589 53.86 2.39 32.21
C GLU A 589 53.59 1.66 30.87
N ARG A 590 54.51 1.84 29.92
CA ARG A 590 54.64 1.02 28.70
C ARG A 590 55.22 -0.34 29.04
N GLN A 591 54.69 -1.42 28.47
CA GLN A 591 55.49 -2.63 28.22
C GLN A 591 55.22 -3.22 26.82
N ASN A 592 56.29 -3.17 26.02
CA ASN A 592 56.56 -3.99 24.86
C ASN A 592 56.89 -5.42 25.29
N THR A 593 56.34 -6.42 24.60
CA THR A 593 56.96 -7.70 24.18
C THR A 593 55.97 -8.32 23.17
N GLY A 594 56.30 -8.97 22.07
CA GLY A 594 57.54 -9.42 21.47
C GLY A 594 57.20 -10.57 20.51
N HIS A 595 57.82 -10.57 19.31
CA HIS A 595 58.03 -11.72 18.39
C HIS A 595 56.77 -12.35 17.74
N GLY A 596 56.65 -12.49 16.42
CA GLY A 596 57.64 -12.66 15.37
C GLY A 596 57.71 -14.13 14.94
N LYS A 597 56.87 -14.55 13.98
CA LYS A 597 57.13 -15.70 13.09
C LYS A 597 56.49 -15.43 11.72
N GLY A 598 57.34 -15.19 10.74
CA GLY A 598 56.97 -15.09 9.33
C GLY A 598 56.68 -16.47 8.75
N TYR A 599 55.71 -16.52 7.83
CA TYR A 599 55.56 -17.62 6.90
C TYR A 599 56.00 -17.17 5.51
N LYS A 600 56.89 -17.99 4.94
CA LYS A 600 57.38 -17.92 3.57
C LYS A 600 56.21 -18.09 2.59
N VAL A 601 56.23 -17.27 1.55
CA VAL A 601 55.46 -17.41 0.33
C VAL A 601 56.19 -18.41 -0.57
N GLU A 602 55.50 -19.47 -1.00
CA GLU A 602 55.88 -20.27 -2.17
C GLU A 602 54.93 -19.97 -3.34
N PRO A 603 55.40 -20.07 -4.59
CA PRO A 603 54.75 -19.45 -5.73
C PRO A 603 53.74 -20.36 -6.45
N ALA A 604 52.72 -19.70 -6.99
CA ALA A 604 51.90 -19.99 -8.16
C ALA A 604 52.03 -21.40 -8.80
N GLU A 605 50.94 -22.16 -8.69
CA GLU A 605 50.59 -23.21 -9.66
C GLU A 605 49.46 -22.71 -10.57
N GLU A 606 49.56 -23.17 -11.81
CA GLU A 606 48.94 -22.70 -13.04
C GLU A 606 47.41 -22.82 -13.06
N GLU A 607 46.76 -21.79 -13.61
CA GLU A 607 45.32 -21.83 -13.94
C GLU A 607 45.07 -22.76 -15.14
N PRO A 608 44.08 -23.67 -15.09
CA PRO A 608 43.63 -24.36 -16.29
C PRO A 608 42.71 -23.45 -17.12
N GLU A 609 43.06 -23.29 -18.39
CA GLU A 609 42.23 -22.72 -19.45
C GLU A 609 40.87 -23.43 -19.49
N PHE A 610 39.80 -22.68 -19.20
CA PHE A 610 38.43 -23.15 -19.43
C PHE A 610 38.07 -22.94 -20.90
N HIS A 611 37.97 -24.06 -21.62
CA HIS A 611 37.39 -24.14 -22.96
C HIS A 611 35.90 -23.75 -22.92
N ASP A 612 35.57 -22.78 -23.77
CA ASP A 612 34.24 -22.28 -24.06
C ASP A 612 33.59 -23.24 -25.07
N ASP A 613 32.75 -24.17 -24.61
CA ASP A 613 32.06 -25.13 -25.47
C ASP A 613 30.53 -25.05 -25.34
N ALA A 614 29.93 -24.80 -26.51
CA ALA A 614 28.62 -25.23 -26.99
C ALA A 614 27.36 -24.87 -26.19
N ARG A 615 26.66 -23.84 -26.69
CA ARG A 615 25.19 -23.73 -26.61
C ARG A 615 24.55 -24.80 -27.49
N GLU A 616 23.82 -25.74 -26.90
CA GLU A 616 22.80 -26.53 -27.59
C GLU A 616 21.43 -25.81 -27.56
N PRO A 617 20.66 -25.82 -28.66
CA PRO A 617 19.31 -25.28 -28.71
C PRO A 617 18.27 -26.29 -28.23
N TYR A 618 17.33 -25.82 -27.42
CA TYR A 618 16.10 -26.54 -27.05
C TYR A 618 15.28 -26.86 -28.30
N GLN A 619 14.98 -28.15 -28.51
CA GLN A 619 13.94 -28.63 -29.41
C GLN A 619 12.57 -28.50 -28.74
N GLU A 620 11.62 -27.95 -29.49
CA GLU A 620 10.18 -28.06 -29.26
C GLU A 620 9.74 -29.51 -29.53
N GLU A 621 8.92 -30.09 -28.65
CA GLU A 621 8.04 -31.20 -29.01
C GLU A 621 6.60 -30.91 -28.58
N MET A 622 5.72 -31.52 -29.39
CA MET A 622 4.27 -31.37 -29.62
C MET A 622 3.35 -31.39 -28.41
#